data_AF-A0A840HP92-F1
#
_entry.id   AF-A0A840HP92-F1
#
_cell.length_a   1.000
_cell.length_b   1.000
_cell.length_c   1.000
_cell.angle_alpha   90.00
_cell.angle_beta   90.00
_cell.angle_gamma   90.00
#
_symmetry.space_group_name_H-M   'P 1'
#
loop_
_entity.id
_entity.type
_entity.pdbx_description
1 polymer ?
#
loop_
_entity_poly.entity_id
_entity_poly.type
_entity_poly.pdbx_seq_one_letter_code
_entity_poly.pdbx_strand_id
1 'polypeptide(L)'
;MNTMSPTPLESIPFVDAVAGRSKKDMAEVEATLTKHGVVAAPSPPPARQLRIKRIAFAGVKVLHGVTSDFEFGWDVDQDGLFGIVTRDNLVGKTTVIQVALWALRGSTKNLSDTVASWLRSVDVTFLADKRSVRVAFAIDDATPNGTVSIGEGVDQKVHRFVDEPQFKRVMQEIMLEALALEPIPASRKLADGRMVAWDDGWTAYTRAFLADADSDAIIGEHIGNDLTQRLLQVFVGLPWARTLFQARARLNVLAVC
;
A
#
# COMPACT_ATOMS: atom_id res chain seq x y z
N MET A 1 -9.21 48.85 -22.77
CA MET A 1 -8.83 47.96 -21.66
C MET A 1 -9.23 46.55 -22.06
N ASN A 2 -8.29 45.78 -22.62
CA ASN A 2 -8.51 44.39 -23.02
C ASN A 2 -8.34 43.48 -21.79
N THR A 3 -9.41 42.89 -21.32
CA THR A 3 -9.38 41.77 -20.38
C THR A 3 -9.07 40.51 -21.17
N MET A 4 -7.82 40.06 -21.13
CA MET A 4 -7.45 38.70 -21.53
C MET A 4 -8.11 37.70 -20.58
N SER A 5 -9.11 36.98 -21.06
CA SER A 5 -9.55 35.73 -20.45
C SER A 5 -8.42 34.70 -20.55
N PRO A 6 -8.14 33.90 -19.50
CA PRO A 6 -7.15 32.84 -19.62
C PRO A 6 -7.70 31.77 -20.58
N THR A 7 -7.02 31.59 -21.72
CA THR A 7 -7.25 30.49 -22.65
C THR A 7 -7.14 29.17 -21.87
N PRO A 8 -8.08 28.22 -22.02
CA PRO A 8 -7.89 26.88 -21.49
C PRO A 8 -6.58 26.34 -22.06
N LEU A 9 -5.69 25.84 -21.22
CA LEU A 9 -4.53 25.08 -21.68
C LEU A 9 -5.08 23.88 -22.46
N GLU A 10 -5.18 24.00 -23.78
CA GLU A 10 -5.28 22.87 -24.70
C GLU A 10 -4.06 22.00 -24.40
N SER A 11 -4.27 20.95 -23.60
CA SER A 11 -3.20 20.03 -23.23
C SER A 11 -2.74 19.35 -24.50
N ILE A 12 -1.62 19.80 -25.06
CA ILE A 12 -0.93 19.13 -26.16
C ILE A 12 -0.88 17.63 -25.82
N PRO A 13 -1.39 16.75 -26.68
CA PRO A 13 -1.32 15.30 -26.45
C PRO A 13 0.11 14.89 -26.08
N PHE A 14 0.24 14.02 -25.08
CA PHE A 14 1.54 13.65 -24.50
C PHE A 14 2.61 13.31 -25.55
N VAL A 15 2.22 12.56 -26.57
CA VAL A 15 3.10 12.14 -27.67
C VAL A 15 3.62 13.35 -28.45
N ASP A 16 2.75 14.30 -28.79
CA ASP A 16 3.08 15.52 -29.53
C ASP A 16 4.05 16.40 -28.74
N ALA A 17 3.85 16.53 -27.43
CA ALA A 17 4.73 17.28 -26.54
C ALA A 17 6.13 16.64 -26.46
N VAL A 18 6.19 15.31 -26.42
CA VAL A 18 7.46 14.55 -26.41
C VAL A 18 8.15 14.65 -27.77
N ALA A 19 7.44 14.51 -28.88
CA ALA A 19 7.97 14.66 -30.23
C ALA A 19 8.56 16.06 -30.45
N GLY A 20 7.83 17.11 -30.06
CA GLY A 20 8.30 18.49 -30.16
C GLY A 20 9.57 18.77 -29.35
N ARG A 21 9.69 18.21 -28.13
CA ARG A 21 10.88 18.38 -27.28
C ARG A 21 12.06 17.52 -27.72
N SER A 22 11.82 16.29 -28.15
CA SER A 22 12.87 15.36 -28.59
C SER A 22 13.32 15.60 -30.03
N LYS A 23 12.56 16.40 -30.80
CA LYS A 23 12.72 16.61 -32.25
C LYS A 23 12.68 15.30 -33.04
N LYS A 24 11.94 14.32 -32.53
CA LYS A 24 11.71 13.02 -33.17
C LYS A 24 10.34 12.98 -33.82
N ASP A 25 10.19 12.08 -34.79
CA ASP A 25 8.91 11.83 -35.43
C ASP A 25 7.92 11.22 -34.43
N MET A 26 6.63 11.55 -34.58
CA MET A 26 5.59 11.08 -33.67
C MET A 26 5.46 9.54 -33.67
N ALA A 27 5.60 8.89 -34.83
CA ALA A 27 5.53 7.44 -34.91
C ALA A 27 6.73 6.77 -34.21
N GLU A 28 7.92 7.39 -34.29
CA GLU A 28 9.10 6.93 -33.57
C GLU A 28 8.92 7.06 -32.04
N VAL A 29 8.35 8.18 -31.60
CA VAL A 29 8.05 8.43 -30.18
C VAL A 29 7.01 7.44 -29.65
N GLU A 30 5.90 7.26 -30.36
CA GLU A 30 4.82 6.35 -29.97
C GLU A 30 5.30 4.89 -29.93
N ALA A 31 6.05 4.46 -30.95
CA ALA A 31 6.65 3.13 -30.97
C ALA A 31 7.61 2.92 -29.79
N THR A 32 8.41 3.92 -29.44
CA THR A 32 9.36 3.85 -28.31
C THR A 32 8.62 3.81 -26.97
N LEU A 33 7.66 4.70 -26.74
CA LEU A 33 6.88 4.73 -25.50
C LEU A 33 6.10 3.43 -25.31
N THR A 34 5.46 2.92 -26.38
CA THR A 34 4.73 1.65 -26.36
C THR A 34 5.66 0.48 -26.09
N LYS A 35 6.81 0.41 -26.79
CA LYS A 35 7.84 -0.62 -26.57
C LYS A 35 8.31 -0.66 -25.10
N HIS A 36 8.34 0.48 -24.43
CA HIS A 36 8.77 0.59 -23.03
C HIS A 36 7.62 0.64 -22.01
N GLY A 37 6.36 0.56 -22.44
CA GLY A 37 5.18 0.55 -21.58
C GLY A 37 4.94 1.87 -20.83
N VAL A 38 5.33 3.01 -21.43
CA VAL A 38 5.07 4.35 -20.88
C VAL A 38 3.76 4.86 -21.44
N VAL A 39 2.78 5.07 -20.56
CA VAL A 39 1.41 5.46 -20.93
C VAL A 39 1.09 6.85 -20.42
N ALA A 40 0.35 7.64 -21.22
CA ALA A 40 -0.16 8.94 -20.81
C ALA A 40 -1.22 8.79 -19.72
N ALA A 41 -0.98 9.40 -18.55
CA ALA A 41 -1.90 9.37 -17.41
C ALA A 41 -2.09 10.81 -16.87
N PRO A 42 -2.85 11.65 -17.58
CA PRO A 42 -3.02 13.07 -17.24
C PRO A 42 -3.87 13.29 -15.99
N SER A 43 -4.76 12.35 -15.65
CA SER A 43 -5.66 12.50 -14.50
C SER A 43 -5.09 11.80 -13.27
N PRO A 44 -5.15 12.44 -12.08
CA PRO A 44 -4.82 11.74 -10.86
C PRO A 44 -5.83 10.63 -10.56
N PRO A 45 -5.39 9.53 -9.91
CA PRO A 45 -6.30 8.48 -9.48
C PRO A 45 -7.32 9.04 -8.47
N PRO A 46 -8.57 8.55 -8.47
CA PRO A 46 -9.56 8.98 -7.50
C PRO A 46 -9.11 8.62 -6.09
N ALA A 47 -9.20 9.58 -5.15
CA ALA A 47 -8.86 9.35 -3.76
C ALA A 47 -9.87 8.39 -3.11
N ARG A 48 -9.50 7.11 -2.96
CA ARG A 48 -10.29 6.11 -2.24
C ARG A 48 -9.86 6.02 -0.79
N GLN A 49 -10.83 5.98 0.11
CA GLN A 49 -10.57 5.96 1.55
C GLN A 49 -10.36 4.53 2.04
N LEU A 50 -9.49 4.37 3.04
CA LEU A 50 -9.32 3.13 3.78
C LEU A 50 -9.59 3.40 5.25
N ARG A 51 -10.52 2.65 5.85
CA ARG A 51 -10.89 2.77 7.27
C ARG A 51 -10.80 1.43 7.97
N ILE A 52 -10.44 1.42 9.24
CA ILE A 52 -10.57 0.25 10.11
C ILE A 52 -11.97 0.28 10.71
N LYS A 53 -12.67 -0.85 10.68
CA LYS A 53 -14.01 -1.03 11.26
C LYS A 53 -14.01 -1.93 12.49
N ARG A 54 -13.13 -2.93 12.52
CA ARG A 54 -12.98 -3.82 13.65
C ARG A 54 -11.55 -4.32 13.75
N ILE A 55 -11.03 -4.41 14.97
CA ILE A 55 -9.82 -5.16 15.29
C ILE A 55 -10.16 -6.11 16.43
N ALA A 56 -10.00 -7.40 16.22
CA ALA A 56 -10.08 -8.40 17.26
C ALA A 56 -8.91 -9.39 17.13
N PHE A 57 -8.35 -9.79 18.25
CA PHE A 57 -7.32 -10.82 18.29
C PHE A 57 -7.27 -11.45 19.67
N ALA A 58 -6.88 -12.72 19.71
CA ALA A 58 -6.77 -13.48 20.95
C ALA A 58 -5.53 -14.36 20.93
N GLY A 59 -5.08 -14.74 22.12
CA GLY A 59 -3.86 -15.49 22.26
C GLY A 59 -3.56 -15.92 23.69
N VAL A 60 -2.35 -16.45 23.86
CA VAL A 60 -1.83 -16.96 25.11
C VAL A 60 -0.52 -16.26 25.42
N LYS A 61 -0.54 -15.42 26.45
CA LYS A 61 0.63 -14.66 26.90
C LYS A 61 1.44 -15.50 27.87
N VAL A 62 2.74 -15.66 27.59
CA VAL A 62 3.67 -16.34 28.48
C VAL A 62 4.66 -15.32 29.05
N LEU A 63 4.53 -15.04 30.35
CA LEU A 63 5.40 -14.11 31.08
C LEU A 63 5.96 -14.80 32.32
N HIS A 64 7.29 -14.86 32.44
CA HIS A 64 7.98 -15.45 33.59
C HIS A 64 7.49 -16.88 33.94
N GLY A 65 7.18 -17.69 32.92
CA GLY A 65 6.67 -19.05 33.09
C GLY A 65 5.18 -19.14 33.45
N VAL A 66 4.50 -18.01 33.66
CA VAL A 66 3.05 -17.97 33.85
C VAL A 66 2.40 -17.79 32.49
N THR A 67 1.41 -18.65 32.21
CA THR A 67 0.63 -18.65 30.99
C THR A 67 -0.75 -18.07 31.29
N SER A 68 -1.19 -17.07 30.54
CA SER A 68 -2.53 -16.49 30.68
C SER A 68 -3.16 -16.20 29.32
N ASP A 69 -4.41 -16.56 29.15
CA ASP A 69 -5.19 -16.23 27.96
C ASP A 69 -5.46 -14.71 27.91
N PHE A 70 -5.53 -14.16 26.71
CA PHE A 70 -5.98 -12.80 26.48
C PHE A 70 -6.85 -12.72 25.23
N GLU A 71 -7.80 -11.80 25.27
CA GLU A 71 -8.65 -11.45 24.16
C GLU A 71 -8.75 -9.93 24.09
N PHE A 72 -8.71 -9.41 22.87
CA PHE A 72 -8.92 -8.00 22.57
C PHE A 72 -9.94 -7.87 21.45
N GLY A 73 -10.85 -6.91 21.60
CA GLY A 73 -11.83 -6.54 20.59
C GLY A 73 -12.09 -5.04 20.63
N TRP A 74 -12.09 -4.42 19.45
CA TRP A 74 -12.41 -3.01 19.29
C TRP A 74 -13.17 -2.79 17.98
N ASP A 75 -14.40 -2.30 18.10
CA ASP A 75 -15.25 -1.89 16.98
C ASP A 75 -15.18 -0.37 16.81
N VAL A 76 -15.06 0.06 15.56
CA VAL A 76 -14.89 1.45 15.13
C VAL A 76 -16.09 1.86 14.29
N ASP A 77 -17.18 2.15 14.99
CA ASP A 77 -18.48 2.39 14.35
C ASP A 77 -18.64 3.82 13.82
N GLN A 78 -17.76 4.74 14.24
CA GLN A 78 -17.85 6.17 13.94
C GLN A 78 -16.56 6.70 13.31
N ASP A 79 -16.68 7.81 12.60
CA ASP A 79 -15.54 8.57 12.11
C ASP A 79 -15.05 9.53 13.20
N GLY A 80 -13.74 9.65 13.40
CA GLY A 80 -13.20 10.57 14.40
C GLY A 80 -11.75 10.30 14.80
N LEU A 81 -11.31 11.01 15.83
CA LEU A 81 -10.03 10.81 16.48
C LEU A 81 -10.18 9.78 17.60
N PHE A 82 -9.41 8.69 17.51
CA PHE A 82 -9.39 7.63 18.52
C PHE A 82 -8.05 7.60 19.24
N GLY A 83 -8.09 7.40 20.56
CA GLY A 83 -6.91 7.24 21.40
C GLY A 83 -6.87 5.86 22.04
N ILE A 84 -5.78 5.12 21.85
CA ILE A 84 -5.53 3.86 22.57
C ILE A 84 -4.68 4.19 23.79
N VAL A 85 -5.32 4.26 24.96
CA VAL A 85 -4.67 4.63 26.23
C VAL A 85 -4.62 3.42 27.15
N THR A 86 -3.43 3.12 27.68
CA THR A 86 -3.22 2.12 28.75
C THR A 86 -2.52 2.80 29.91
N ARG A 87 -2.85 2.38 31.15
CA ARG A 87 -2.26 2.94 32.37
C ARG A 87 -0.77 2.60 32.51
N ASP A 88 -0.36 1.43 32.06
CA ASP A 88 1.05 1.00 32.09
C ASP A 88 1.68 1.03 30.70
N ASN A 89 2.98 1.33 30.62
CA ASN A 89 3.78 1.10 29.42
C ASN A 89 3.89 -0.41 29.17
N LEU A 90 3.97 -0.85 27.90
CA LEU A 90 4.12 -2.26 27.47
C LEU A 90 2.84 -3.14 27.49
N VAL A 91 1.64 -2.54 27.56
CA VAL A 91 0.36 -3.30 27.59
C VAL A 91 -0.26 -3.52 26.20
N GLY A 92 0.50 -3.31 25.11
CA GLY A 92 0.07 -3.72 23.76
C GLY A 92 -0.58 -2.65 22.88
N LYS A 93 -0.38 -1.35 23.15
CA LYS A 93 -0.83 -0.25 22.26
C LYS A 93 -0.29 -0.43 20.83
N THR A 94 1.02 -0.60 20.73
CA THR A 94 1.71 -0.86 19.46
C THR A 94 1.23 -2.18 18.85
N THR A 95 0.94 -3.20 19.67
CA THR A 95 0.41 -4.49 19.21
C THR A 95 -0.89 -4.33 18.46
N VAL A 96 -1.84 -3.53 18.94
CA VAL A 96 -3.13 -3.30 18.25
C VAL A 96 -2.90 -2.78 16.83
N ILE A 97 -2.05 -1.75 16.68
CA ILE A 97 -1.75 -1.16 15.37
C ILE A 97 -0.98 -2.16 14.49
N GLN A 98 0.00 -2.87 15.04
CA GLN A 98 0.80 -3.83 14.27
C GLN A 98 -0.04 -5.05 13.82
N VAL A 99 -1.01 -5.50 14.62
CA VAL A 99 -1.95 -6.56 14.21
C VAL A 99 -2.84 -6.09 13.07
N ALA A 100 -3.38 -4.86 13.13
CA ALA A 100 -4.13 -4.29 12.03
C ALA A 100 -3.28 -4.16 10.76
N LEU A 101 -2.04 -3.69 10.88
CA LEU A 101 -1.11 -3.60 9.74
C LEU A 101 -0.71 -4.97 9.20
N TRP A 102 -0.58 -5.99 10.05
CA TRP A 102 -0.32 -7.36 9.61
C TRP A 102 -1.48 -7.87 8.76
N ALA A 103 -2.71 -7.75 9.26
CA ALA A 103 -3.91 -8.13 8.52
C ALA A 103 -4.03 -7.37 7.19
N LEU A 104 -3.64 -6.09 7.18
CA LEU A 104 -3.66 -5.25 6.00
C LEU A 104 -2.57 -5.60 4.97
N ARG A 105 -1.37 -5.98 5.42
CA ARG A 105 -0.19 -6.27 4.56
C ARG A 105 -0.16 -7.72 4.07
N GLY A 106 -0.80 -8.62 4.80
CA GLY A 106 -0.58 -10.05 4.65
C GLY A 106 0.72 -10.56 5.27
N SER A 107 1.45 -9.71 6.03
CA SER A 107 2.70 -10.09 6.72
C SER A 107 3.07 -9.19 7.89
N THR A 108 3.87 -9.73 8.80
CA THR A 108 4.44 -8.95 9.90
C THR A 108 5.55 -8.02 9.38
N LYS A 109 5.83 -6.95 10.14
CA LYS A 109 6.97 -6.05 9.88
C LYS A 109 7.69 -5.68 11.18
N ASN A 110 6.98 -5.06 12.12
CA ASN A 110 7.54 -4.59 13.39
C ASN A 110 6.87 -5.27 14.61
N LEU A 111 6.14 -6.36 14.40
CA LEU A 111 5.60 -7.14 15.51
C LEU A 111 6.74 -8.02 16.05
N SER A 112 7.06 -7.90 17.34
CA SER A 112 8.13 -8.72 17.91
C SER A 112 7.77 -10.21 17.88
N ASP A 113 8.75 -11.08 17.63
CA ASP A 113 8.56 -12.53 17.58
C ASP A 113 7.89 -13.07 18.86
N THR A 114 8.23 -12.47 20.01
CA THR A 114 7.58 -12.78 21.29
C THR A 114 6.07 -12.53 21.25
N VAL A 115 5.63 -11.35 20.82
CA VAL A 115 4.20 -11.01 20.77
C VAL A 115 3.50 -11.79 19.66
N ALA A 116 4.15 -11.97 18.52
CA ALA A 116 3.63 -12.78 17.42
C ALA A 116 3.37 -14.23 17.88
N SER A 117 4.28 -14.82 18.67
CA SER A 117 4.15 -16.18 19.20
C SER A 117 2.99 -16.36 20.18
N TRP A 118 2.53 -15.27 20.80
CA TRP A 118 1.40 -15.31 21.71
C TRP A 118 0.06 -15.30 20.97
N LEU A 119 -0.01 -14.73 19.78
CA LEU A 119 -1.26 -14.61 19.02
C LEU A 119 -1.70 -15.98 18.48
N ARG A 120 -3.00 -16.24 18.58
CA ARG A 120 -3.64 -17.47 18.10
C ARG A 120 -4.69 -17.21 17.05
N SER A 121 -5.41 -16.10 17.15
CA SER A 121 -6.41 -15.70 16.17
C SER A 121 -6.40 -14.19 15.98
N VAL A 122 -6.70 -13.77 14.76
CA VAL A 122 -6.83 -12.37 14.35
C VAL A 122 -8.05 -12.24 13.45
N ASP A 123 -8.86 -11.21 13.67
CA ASP A 123 -10.00 -10.82 12.86
C ASP A 123 -10.02 -9.30 12.74
N VAL A 124 -9.75 -8.79 11.54
CA VAL A 124 -9.71 -7.36 11.28
C VAL A 124 -10.61 -7.07 10.10
N THR A 125 -11.51 -6.10 10.26
CA THR A 125 -12.37 -5.63 9.18
C THR A 125 -11.98 -4.22 8.78
N PHE A 126 -11.78 -4.02 7.48
CA PHE A 126 -11.52 -2.73 6.86
C PHE A 126 -12.70 -2.34 5.97
N LEU A 127 -12.88 -1.04 5.78
CA LEU A 127 -13.70 -0.48 4.72
C LEU A 127 -12.77 0.19 3.71
N ALA A 128 -12.60 -0.45 2.55
CA ALA A 128 -11.88 0.09 1.40
C ALA A 128 -12.89 0.72 0.44
N ASP A 129 -13.01 2.04 0.51
CA ASP A 129 -14.07 2.84 -0.10
C ASP A 129 -15.47 2.35 0.31
N LYS A 130 -16.18 1.63 -0.56
CA LYS A 130 -17.49 1.04 -0.28
C LYS A 130 -17.45 -0.47 -0.02
N ARG A 131 -16.26 -1.08 -0.07
CA ARG A 131 -16.10 -2.54 0.06
C ARG A 131 -15.65 -2.90 1.47
N SER A 132 -16.44 -3.72 2.14
CA SER A 132 -16.06 -4.37 3.39
C SER A 132 -15.03 -5.45 3.09
N VAL A 133 -13.89 -5.42 3.77
CA VAL A 133 -12.80 -6.40 3.63
C VAL A 133 -12.50 -6.97 5.01
N ARG A 134 -12.94 -8.20 5.28
CA ARG A 134 -12.69 -8.89 6.54
C ARG A 134 -11.56 -9.90 6.37
N VAL A 135 -10.55 -9.78 7.20
CA VAL A 135 -9.37 -10.64 7.22
C VAL A 135 -9.39 -11.41 8.53
N ALA A 136 -9.55 -12.73 8.46
CA ALA A 136 -9.63 -13.59 9.62
C ALA A 136 -8.68 -14.78 9.49
N PHE A 137 -7.79 -14.98 10.45
CA PHE A 137 -6.81 -16.06 10.42
C PHE A 137 -6.46 -16.59 11.80
N ALA A 138 -6.14 -17.89 11.83
CA ALA A 138 -5.46 -18.53 12.94
C ALA A 138 -3.95 -18.49 12.70
N ILE A 139 -3.20 -18.58 13.79
CA ILE A 139 -1.73 -18.60 13.77
C ILE A 139 -1.29 -19.91 14.41
N ASP A 140 -0.69 -20.77 13.60
CA ASP A 140 -0.10 -22.03 14.05
C ASP A 140 1.38 -22.05 13.66
N ASP A 141 2.24 -22.33 14.63
CA ASP A 141 3.71 -22.28 14.48
C ASP A 141 4.21 -21.04 13.70
N ALA A 142 3.77 -19.84 14.14
CA ALA A 142 4.04 -18.54 13.51
C ALA A 142 3.55 -18.38 12.05
N THR A 143 2.80 -19.35 11.51
CA THR A 143 2.28 -19.34 10.15
C THR A 143 0.79 -18.95 10.15
N PRO A 144 0.40 -17.88 9.43
CA PRO A 144 -0.99 -17.47 9.36
C PRO A 144 -1.76 -18.33 8.34
N ASN A 145 -2.91 -18.84 8.75
CA ASN A 145 -3.84 -19.59 7.90
C ASN A 145 -5.27 -19.06 8.10
N GLY A 146 -5.92 -18.66 7.01
CA GLY A 146 -7.23 -18.03 7.12
C GLY A 146 -7.85 -17.60 5.81
N THR A 147 -8.66 -16.55 5.91
CA THR A 147 -9.51 -16.04 4.83
C THR A 147 -9.49 -14.53 4.74
N VAL A 148 -9.68 -14.03 3.51
CA VAL A 148 -10.04 -12.65 3.22
C VAL A 148 -11.40 -12.66 2.54
N SER A 149 -12.39 -12.00 3.15
CA SER A 149 -13.75 -11.88 2.65
C SER A 149 -14.01 -10.46 2.17
N ILE A 150 -14.60 -10.31 0.98
CA ILE A 150 -14.89 -9.01 0.36
C ILE A 150 -16.39 -8.90 0.13
N GLY A 151 -16.97 -7.79 0.56
CA GLY A 151 -18.41 -7.56 0.50
C GLY A 151 -19.17 -8.22 1.65
N GLU A 152 -20.49 -8.05 1.64
CA GLU A 152 -21.39 -8.51 2.69
C GLU A 152 -22.59 -9.24 2.07
N GLY A 153 -23.16 -10.18 2.82
CA GLY A 153 -24.32 -10.94 2.39
C GLY A 153 -24.03 -11.90 1.24
N VAL A 154 -24.91 -11.93 0.24
CA VAL A 154 -24.94 -12.94 -0.84
C VAL A 154 -23.81 -12.77 -1.85
N ASP A 155 -23.33 -11.54 -2.05
CA ASP A 155 -22.23 -11.23 -3.00
C ASP A 155 -20.84 -11.34 -2.37
N GLN A 156 -20.74 -11.86 -1.14
CA GLN A 156 -19.48 -12.00 -0.44
C GLN A 156 -18.56 -12.98 -1.17
N LYS A 157 -17.37 -12.51 -1.53
CA LYS A 157 -16.29 -13.35 -2.09
C LYS A 157 -15.31 -13.71 -0.99
N VAL A 158 -14.93 -14.98 -0.91
CA VAL A 158 -13.99 -15.48 0.11
C VAL A 158 -12.75 -16.07 -0.55
N HIS A 159 -11.59 -15.52 -0.18
CA HIS A 159 -10.27 -15.98 -0.60
C HIS A 159 -9.58 -16.67 0.57
N ARG A 160 -8.90 -17.80 0.33
CA ARG A 160 -8.17 -18.56 1.37
C ARG A 160 -6.67 -18.40 1.20
N PHE A 161 -5.94 -18.46 2.30
CA PHE A 161 -4.48 -18.52 2.33
C PHE A 161 -4.03 -19.46 3.45
N VAL A 162 -2.92 -20.16 3.25
CA VAL A 162 -2.35 -21.09 4.25
C VAL A 162 -0.97 -20.69 4.76
N ASP A 163 -0.39 -19.64 4.17
CA ASP A 163 0.94 -19.14 4.53
C ASP A 163 1.05 -17.63 4.24
N GLU A 164 2.13 -17.01 4.72
CA GLU A 164 2.41 -15.59 4.50
C GLU A 164 2.55 -15.21 3.01
N PRO A 165 3.28 -15.96 2.15
CA PRO A 165 3.36 -15.64 0.72
C PRO A 165 2.01 -15.63 -0.01
N GLN A 166 1.11 -16.56 0.29
CA GLN A 166 -0.25 -16.57 -0.25
C GLN A 166 -1.06 -15.41 0.31
N PHE A 167 -0.94 -15.15 1.62
CA PHE A 167 -1.65 -14.04 2.25
C PHE A 167 -1.28 -12.69 1.63
N LYS A 168 0.02 -12.42 1.43
CA LYS A 168 0.52 -11.24 0.71
C LYS A 168 -0.08 -11.10 -0.68
N ARG A 169 -0.12 -12.19 -1.46
CA ARG A 169 -0.66 -12.18 -2.83
C ARG A 169 -2.15 -11.86 -2.84
N VAL A 170 -2.93 -12.52 -1.98
CA VAL A 170 -4.37 -12.27 -1.84
C VAL A 170 -4.62 -10.80 -1.47
N MET A 171 -3.91 -10.26 -0.47
CA MET A 171 -4.04 -8.85 -0.09
C MET A 171 -3.63 -7.90 -1.21
N GLN A 172 -2.60 -8.23 -1.99
CA GLN A 172 -2.18 -7.42 -3.12
C GLN A 172 -3.28 -7.26 -4.17
N GLU A 173 -3.88 -8.37 -4.60
CA GLU A 173 -4.94 -8.34 -5.61
C GLU A 173 -6.16 -7.55 -5.11
N ILE A 174 -6.61 -7.85 -3.89
CA ILE A 174 -7.81 -7.28 -3.29
C ILE A 174 -7.66 -5.77 -3.07
N MET A 175 -6.56 -5.34 -2.47
CA MET A 175 -6.41 -3.94 -2.05
C MET A 175 -6.12 -3.02 -3.22
N LEU A 176 -5.38 -3.47 -4.23
CA LEU A 176 -5.18 -2.70 -5.45
C LEU A 176 -6.51 -2.49 -6.18
N GLU A 177 -7.34 -3.53 -6.32
CA GLU A 177 -8.66 -3.41 -6.95
C GLU A 177 -9.62 -2.53 -6.12
N ALA A 178 -9.71 -2.79 -4.81
CA ALA A 178 -10.61 -2.08 -3.91
C ALA A 178 -10.31 -0.58 -3.84
N LEU A 179 -9.02 -0.21 -3.85
CA LEU A 179 -8.59 1.19 -3.81
C LEU A 179 -8.35 1.80 -5.21
N ALA A 180 -8.59 1.05 -6.30
CA ALA A 180 -8.25 1.43 -7.68
C ALA A 180 -6.81 1.98 -7.79
N LEU A 181 -5.91 1.28 -7.12
CA LEU A 181 -4.49 1.52 -7.20
C LEU A 181 -3.90 0.58 -8.25
N GLU A 182 -2.82 1.03 -8.86
CA GLU A 182 -2.05 0.22 -9.79
C GLU A 182 -0.71 -0.15 -9.14
N PRO A 183 -0.07 -1.26 -9.53
CA PRO A 183 1.27 -1.56 -9.08
C PRO A 183 2.23 -0.40 -9.42
N ILE A 184 3.14 -0.08 -8.50
CA ILE A 184 4.10 1.01 -8.67
C ILE A 184 5.29 0.50 -9.49
N PRO A 185 5.57 1.05 -10.68
CA PRO A 185 6.76 0.67 -11.44
C PRO A 185 8.02 1.05 -10.68
N ALA A 186 8.83 0.06 -10.33
CA ALA A 186 10.08 0.18 -9.59
C ALA A 186 11.24 -0.47 -10.36
N SER A 187 12.45 -0.29 -9.82
CA SER A 187 13.66 -0.91 -10.36
C SER A 187 14.53 -1.36 -9.18
N ARG A 188 14.99 -2.61 -9.20
CA ARG A 188 15.86 -3.16 -8.15
C ARG A 188 17.19 -3.58 -8.74
N LYS A 189 18.26 -3.27 -8.02
CA LYS A 189 19.60 -3.80 -8.30
C LYS A 189 19.70 -5.23 -7.81
N LEU A 190 20.02 -6.15 -8.71
CA LEU A 190 20.32 -7.53 -8.39
C LEU A 190 21.74 -7.66 -7.81
N ALA A 191 22.01 -8.81 -7.18
CA ALA A 191 23.30 -9.10 -6.56
C ALA A 191 24.47 -9.09 -7.57
N ASP A 192 24.18 -9.33 -8.85
CA ASP A 192 25.13 -9.27 -9.97
C ASP A 192 25.32 -7.85 -10.55
N GLY A 193 24.71 -6.83 -9.94
CA GLY A 193 24.81 -5.44 -10.33
C GLY A 193 23.82 -4.99 -11.41
N ARG A 194 23.07 -5.89 -12.04
CA ARG A 194 22.06 -5.55 -13.06
C ARG A 194 20.83 -4.87 -12.43
N MET A 195 20.27 -3.90 -13.13
CA MET A 195 19.00 -3.27 -12.76
C MET A 195 17.85 -3.97 -13.49
N VAL A 196 16.85 -4.45 -12.75
CA VAL A 196 15.65 -5.06 -13.32
C VAL A 196 14.43 -4.23 -12.94
N ALA A 197 13.57 -3.94 -13.93
CA ALA A 197 12.27 -3.34 -13.69
C ALA A 197 11.38 -4.35 -12.94
N TRP A 198 10.76 -3.90 -11.86
CA TRP A 198 9.90 -4.70 -10.98
C TRP A 198 8.69 -3.87 -10.59
N ASP A 199 7.53 -4.48 -10.39
CA ASP A 199 6.35 -3.77 -9.92
C ASP A 199 6.17 -3.96 -8.41
N ASP A 200 6.32 -2.87 -7.66
CA ASP A 200 6.05 -2.82 -6.24
C ASP A 200 4.52 -2.81 -6.02
N GLY A 201 4.00 -3.90 -5.46
CA GLY A 201 2.57 -4.08 -5.23
C GLY A 201 2.04 -3.37 -3.98
N TRP A 202 0.91 -3.85 -3.46
CA TRP A 202 0.21 -3.29 -2.30
C TRP A 202 1.10 -3.01 -1.09
N THR A 203 2.05 -3.89 -0.78
CA THR A 203 2.96 -3.72 0.37
C THR A 203 3.74 -2.39 0.32
N ALA A 204 4.05 -1.88 -0.87
CA ALA A 204 4.72 -0.58 -1.02
C ALA A 204 3.82 0.58 -0.59
N TYR A 205 2.53 0.54 -0.92
CA TYR A 205 1.54 1.53 -0.45
C TYR A 205 1.40 1.53 1.07
N THR A 206 1.53 0.37 1.73
CA THR A 206 1.41 0.30 3.20
C THR A 206 2.54 1.00 3.97
N ARG A 207 3.60 1.46 3.26
CA ARG A 207 4.65 2.31 3.82
C ARG A 207 4.23 3.78 3.93
N ALA A 208 3.19 4.19 3.19
CA ALA A 208 2.59 5.52 3.33
C ALA A 208 1.79 5.68 4.63
N PHE A 209 1.36 4.56 5.24
CA PHE A 209 0.66 4.61 6.53
C PHE A 209 1.66 4.94 7.64
N LEU A 210 1.57 6.18 8.14
CA LEU A 210 2.36 6.65 9.28
C LEU A 210 1.80 6.01 10.55
N ALA A 211 2.34 4.83 10.89
CA ALA A 211 1.86 4.02 12.00
C ALA A 211 2.99 3.60 12.97
N ASP A 212 4.22 4.10 12.74
CA ASP A 212 5.35 3.93 13.64
C ASP A 212 5.47 5.14 14.56
N ALA A 213 5.73 4.90 15.85
CA ALA A 213 5.97 5.95 16.83
C ALA A 213 7.31 6.67 16.58
N ASP A 214 8.28 5.99 15.96
CA ASP A 214 9.61 6.51 15.61
C ASP A 214 9.70 6.90 14.13
N SER A 215 8.59 7.33 13.53
CA SER A 215 8.60 7.73 12.13
C SER A 215 9.25 9.10 11.97
N ASP A 216 10.53 9.12 11.56
CA ASP A 216 11.22 10.32 11.04
C ASP A 216 10.63 10.81 9.70
N ALA A 217 9.45 10.30 9.30
CA ALA A 217 8.76 10.69 8.09
C ALA A 217 8.13 12.07 8.26
N ILE A 218 8.99 13.09 8.20
CA ILE A 218 8.58 14.46 7.93
C ILE A 218 8.07 14.49 6.50
N ILE A 219 6.77 14.74 6.34
CA ILE A 219 6.22 15.16 5.04
C ILE A 219 6.88 16.49 4.71
N GLY A 220 7.92 16.47 3.88
CA GLY A 220 8.46 17.68 3.26
C GLY A 220 9.97 17.96 3.35
N GLU A 221 10.81 17.15 4.00
CA GLU A 221 12.24 17.51 4.10
C GLU A 221 13.26 16.38 3.87
N HIS A 222 12.85 15.12 3.72
CA HIS A 222 13.78 14.02 3.44
C HIS A 222 13.81 13.64 1.94
N ILE A 223 14.95 13.89 1.29
CA ILE A 223 15.31 13.35 -0.04
C ILE A 223 15.79 11.90 0.16
N GLY A 224 14.89 11.02 0.60
CA GLY A 224 15.23 9.65 1.01
C GLY A 224 14.25 8.63 0.46
N ASN A 225 14.73 7.85 -0.52
CA ASN A 225 14.03 6.86 -1.33
C ASN A 225 12.82 7.38 -2.14
N ASP A 226 12.96 7.28 -3.45
CA ASP A 226 12.01 7.64 -4.53
C ASP A 226 10.55 7.22 -4.20
N LEU A 227 10.36 6.13 -3.44
CA LEU A 227 9.06 5.59 -3.05
C LEU A 227 8.22 6.53 -2.14
N THR A 228 8.81 7.20 -1.15
CA THR A 228 8.03 8.08 -0.24
C THR A 228 7.56 9.33 -0.98
N GLN A 229 8.41 9.88 -1.82
CA GLN A 229 8.07 10.99 -2.72
C GLN A 229 7.03 10.55 -3.78
N ARG A 230 7.15 9.32 -4.32
CA ARG A 230 6.16 8.71 -5.22
C ARG A 230 4.79 8.58 -4.58
N LEU A 231 4.74 8.06 -3.36
CA LEU A 231 3.50 7.88 -2.60
C LEU A 231 2.85 9.23 -2.30
N LEU A 232 3.64 10.25 -1.91
CA LEU A 232 3.15 11.63 -1.76
C LEU A 232 2.56 12.17 -3.06
N GLN A 233 3.19 11.96 -4.22
CA GLN A 233 2.66 12.46 -5.50
C GLN A 233 1.37 11.74 -5.93
N VAL A 234 1.24 10.44 -5.65
CA VAL A 234 0.02 9.66 -5.89
C VAL A 234 -1.10 10.10 -4.96
N PHE A 235 -0.81 10.31 -3.67
CA PHE A 235 -1.80 10.72 -2.67
C PHE A 235 -2.20 12.21 -2.77
N VAL A 236 -1.28 13.09 -3.19
CA VAL A 236 -1.56 14.51 -3.48
C VAL A 236 -2.28 14.68 -4.82
N GLY A 237 -2.39 13.62 -5.62
CA GLY A 237 -3.11 13.65 -6.89
C GLY A 237 -2.38 14.50 -7.94
N LEU A 238 -1.06 14.39 -8.04
CA LEU A 238 -0.33 15.09 -9.09
C LEU A 238 -0.62 14.45 -10.46
N PRO A 239 -1.06 15.24 -11.46
CA PRO A 239 -1.23 14.73 -12.82
C PRO A 239 0.13 14.26 -13.37
N TRP A 240 0.13 13.24 -14.24
CA TRP A 240 1.32 12.69 -14.91
C TRP A 240 2.34 11.94 -14.03
N ALA A 241 2.11 11.78 -12.73
CA ALA A 241 3.03 11.08 -11.84
C ALA A 241 3.35 9.65 -12.33
N ARG A 242 2.32 8.91 -12.76
CA ARG A 242 2.48 7.55 -13.32
C ARG A 242 3.39 7.54 -14.55
N THR A 243 3.12 8.42 -15.52
CA THR A 243 3.90 8.53 -16.75
C THR A 243 5.38 8.82 -16.45
N LEU A 244 5.64 9.71 -15.49
CA LEU A 244 6.99 10.03 -15.02
C LEU A 244 7.68 8.80 -14.41
N PHE A 245 6.99 8.03 -13.56
CA PHE A 245 7.59 6.86 -12.91
C PHE A 245 7.87 5.71 -13.87
N GLN A 246 6.98 5.45 -14.83
CA GLN A 246 7.23 4.48 -15.90
C GLN A 246 8.46 4.87 -16.72
N ALA A 247 8.54 6.14 -17.14
CA ALA A 247 9.68 6.64 -17.92
C ALA A 247 11.00 6.53 -17.13
N ARG A 248 11.01 6.93 -15.85
CA ARG A 248 12.21 6.83 -14.98
C ARG A 248 12.64 5.39 -14.74
N ALA A 249 11.71 4.50 -14.41
CA ALA A 249 12.02 3.09 -14.17
C ALA A 249 12.67 2.45 -15.40
N ARG A 250 12.17 2.77 -16.61
CA ARG A 250 12.73 2.27 -17.86
C ARG A 250 14.07 2.91 -18.22
N LEU A 251 14.24 4.22 -18.00
CA LEU A 251 15.51 4.90 -18.20
C LEU A 251 16.62 4.30 -17.33
N ASN A 252 16.33 3.98 -16.06
CA ASN A 252 17.30 3.38 -15.15
C ASN A 252 17.77 1.99 -15.61
N VAL A 253 16.91 1.22 -16.28
CA VAL A 253 17.29 -0.09 -16.85
C VAL A 253 18.19 0.10 -18.07
N LEU A 254 17.90 1.11 -18.91
CA LEU A 254 18.69 1.39 -20.12
C LEU A 254 20.05 2.02 -19.83
N ALA A 255 20.19 2.79 -18.74
CA ALA A 255 21.43 3.49 -18.37
C ALA A 255 22.54 2.58 -17.79
N VAL A 256 22.22 1.30 -17.55
CA VAL A 256 23.15 0.30 -17.00
C VAL A 256 23.57 -0.74 -18.06
N CYS A 257 23.05 -0.63 -19.29
CA CYS A 257 23.54 -1.35 -20.46
C CYS A 257 24.61 -0.52 -21.19
#